data_AF-A0A5K0XKK8-F1
#
_entry.id   AF-A0A5K0XKK8-F1
#
_cell.length_a   1.000
_cell.length_b   1.000
_cell.length_c   1.000
_cell.angle_alpha   90.00
_cell.angle_beta   90.00
_cell.angle_gamma   90.00
#
_symmetry.space_group_name_H-M   'P 1'
#
loop_
_entity.id
_entity.type
_entity.pdbx_description
1 polymer ?
#
loop_
_entity_poly.entity_id
_entity_poly.type
_entity_poly.pdbx_seq_one_letter_code
_entity_poly.pdbx_strand_id
1 'polypeptide(L)' 'KLPYTIRILLESAIRNCDEFQVKKVDVEKIIDWENTSPKQVEIPFKPARVLLQ' A
#
# COMPACT_ATOMS: atom_id res chain seq x y z
N LYS A 1 13.74 -3.45 -7.56
CA LYS A 1 14.12 -3.69 -6.13
C LYS A 1 13.37 -2.69 -5.27
N LEU A 2 12.46 -3.13 -4.39
CA LEU A 2 11.54 -2.21 -3.71
C LEU A 2 12.22 -1.36 -2.62
N PRO A 3 11.96 -0.04 -2.57
CA PRO A 3 12.41 0.81 -1.47
C PRO A 3 11.84 0.35 -0.13
N TYR A 4 12.57 0.60 0.96
CA TYR A 4 12.16 0.19 2.30
C TYR A 4 10.78 0.76 2.71
N THR A 5 10.51 2.02 2.35
CA THR A 5 9.21 2.67 2.58
C THR A 5 8.05 1.91 1.90
N ILE A 6 8.24 1.46 0.65
CA ILE A 6 7.21 0.71 -0.10
C ILE A 6 6.98 -0.66 0.51
N ARG A 7 8.01 -1.31 1.07
CA ARG A 7 7.85 -2.57 1.80
C ARG A 7 6.94 -2.42 3.00
N ILE A 8 7.03 -1.31 3.74
CA ILE A 8 6.14 -1.02 4.88
C ILE A 8 4.70 -0.83 4.40
N LEU A 9 4.49 -0.11 3.30
CA LEU A 9 3.17 0.06 2.70
C LEU A 9 2.58 -1.27 2.25
N LEU A 10 3.39 -2.12 1.61
CA LEU A 10 3.00 -3.46 1.17
C LEU A 10 2.58 -4.33 2.35
N GLU A 11 3.39 -4.39 3.41
CA GLU A 11 3.06 -5.15 4.63
C GLU A 11 1.75 -4.65 5.27
N SER A 12 1.55 -3.34 5.32
CA SER A 12 0.32 -2.74 5.84
C SER A 12 -0.90 -3.10 4.99
N ALA A 13 -0.76 -3.07 3.66
CA ALA A 13 -1.83 -3.42 2.73
C ALA A 13 -2.20 -4.91 2.82
N ILE A 14 -1.21 -5.80 2.88
CA ILE A 14 -1.42 -7.25 3.05
C ILE A 14 -2.11 -7.54 4.38
N ARG A 15 -1.66 -6.92 5.48
CA ARG A 15 -2.24 -7.12 6.82
C ARG A 15 -3.69 -6.65 6.92
N ASN A 16 -4.08 -5.63 6.15
CA ASN A 16 -5.42 -5.06 6.15
C ASN A 16 -6.23 -5.45 4.90
N CYS A 17 -5.83 -6.48 4.16
CA CYS A 17 -6.51 -6.94 2.96
C CYS A 17 -7.84 -7.61 3.32
N ASP A 18 -8.91 -6.82 3.29
CA ASP A 18 -10.26 -7.23 3.69
C ASP A 18 -11.23 -7.29 2.50
N GLU A 19 -10.73 -7.14 1.26
CA GLU A 19 -11.51 -7.09 0.01
C GLU A 19 -12.56 -5.94 -0.09
N PHE A 20 -12.74 -5.17 0.99
CA PHE A 20 -13.58 -3.99 1.04
C PHE A 20 -12.76 -2.69 0.93
N GLN A 21 -11.98 -2.35 1.96
CA GLN A 21 -11.15 -1.13 1.98
C GLN A 21 -9.80 -1.31 1.25
N VAL A 22 -9.23 -2.52 1.31
CA VAL A 22 -7.98 -2.87 0.64
C VAL A 22 -8.25 -4.14 -0.16
N LYS A 23 -8.16 -4.03 -1.49
CA LYS A 23 -8.38 -5.16 -2.39
C LYS A 23 -7.06 -5.81 -2.77
N LYS A 24 -7.11 -7.07 -3.21
CA LYS A 24 -5.94 -7.80 -3.72
C LYS A 24 -5.28 -7.06 -4.90
N VAL A 25 -6.08 -6.44 -5.77
CA VAL A 25 -5.59 -5.62 -6.88
C VAL A 25 -4.75 -4.42 -6.40
N ASP A 26 -5.04 -3.87 -5.22
CA ASP A 26 -4.27 -2.77 -4.66
C ASP A 26 -2.92 -3.25 -4.11
N VAL A 27 -2.88 -4.46 -3.54
CA VAL A 27 -1.63 -5.12 -3.16
C VAL A 27 -0.76 -5.40 -4.38
N GLU A 28 -1.34 -5.90 -5.48
CA GLU A 28 -0.62 -6.14 -6.73
C GLU A 28 -0.03 -4.86 -7.33
N LYS A 29 -0.78 -3.74 -7.30
CA LYS A 29 -0.27 -2.43 -7.73
C LYS A 29 0.93 -1.94 -6.90
N ILE A 30 0.96 -2.25 -5.59
CA ILE A 30 2.09 -1.89 -4.69
C ILE A 30 3.31 -2.78 -4.98
N ILE A 31 3.10 -4.05 -5.30
CA ILE A 31 4.19 -4.95 -5.71
C ILE A 31 4.81 -4.46 -7.02
N ASP A 32 3.97 -4.04 -7.97
CA ASP A 32 4.37 -3.47 -9.26
C ASP A 32 4.70 -1.96 -9.18
N TRP A 33 5.22 -1.50 -8.04
CA TRP A 33 5.52 -0.08 -7.76
C TRP A 33 6.39 0.59 -8.83
N GLU A 34 7.35 -0.13 -9.40
CA GLU A 34 8.26 0.42 -10.43
C GLU A 34 7.50 0.88 -11.69
N ASN A 35 6.38 0.24 -12.02
CA ASN A 35 5.55 0.59 -13.18
C ASN A 35 4.31 1.44 -12.81
N THR A 36 3.81 1.33 -11.57
CA THR A 36 2.64 2.09 -11.11
C THR A 36 3.00 3.48 -10.59
N SER A 37 4.22 3.70 -10.10
CA SER A 37 4.72 5.00 -9.66
C SER A 37 4.58 6.12 -10.72
N PRO A 38 5.00 5.95 -11.99
CA PRO A 38 4.80 6.99 -13.02
C PRO A 38 3.34 7.19 -13.42
N LYS A 39 2.46 6.22 -13.13
CA LYS A 39 1.02 6.27 -13.45
C LYS A 39 0.21 6.96 -12.35
N GLN A 40 0.85 7.43 -11.27
CA GLN A 40 0.22 8.10 -10.12
C GLN A 40 -1.03 7.37 -9.62
N VAL A 41 -0.93 6.05 -9.50
CA VAL A 41 -2.04 5.20 -9.10
C VAL A 41 -2.36 5.43 -7.63
N GLU A 42 -3.64 5.57 -7.30
CA GLU A 42 -4.11 5.69 -5.93
C GLU A 42 -3.95 4.36 -5.18
N ILE A 43 -3.40 4.42 -3.97
CA ILE A 43 -3.12 3.27 -3.11
C ILE A 43 -3.72 3.52 -1.73
N PRO A 44 -4.50 2.57 -1.17
CA PRO A 44 -5.06 2.72 0.17
C PRO A 44 -3.94 2.65 1.22
N PHE A 45 -3.90 3.64 2.13
CA PHE A 45 -2.98 3.66 3.26
C PHE A 45 -3.76 3.75 4.58
N LYS A 46 -3.54 2.77 5.46
CA LYS A 46 -4.13 2.72 6.79
C LYS A 46 -3.01 2.79 7.83
N PRO A 47 -2.80 3.95 8.49
CA PRO A 47 -1.74 4.10 9.47
C PRO A 47 -2.02 3.25 10.72
N ALA A 48 -0.96 2.76 11.36
CA ALA A 48 -1.08 1.91 12.54
C ALA A 48 -1.56 2.67 13.80
N ARG A 49 -1.26 3.97 13.91
CA ARG A 49 -1.69 4.82 15.02
C ARG A 49 -1.79 6.27 14.58
N VAL A 50 -2.64 7.04 15.27
CA VAL A 50 -2.78 8.50 15.10
C VAL A 50 -2.30 9.16 16.40
N LEU A 51 -1.46 10.19 16.29
CA LEU A 51 -1.08 11.03 17.42
C LEU A 51 -2.00 12.26 17.43
N LEU A 52 -2.63 12.54 18.57
CA LEU A 52 -3.41 13.76 18.78
C LEU A 52 -2.55 14.76 19.55
N GLN A 53 -2.51 16.01 19.09
CA GLN A 53 -1.74 17.11 19.68
C GLN A 53 -2.67 18.05 20.45
#